data_AF-A0AAW6NHQ1-F1
#
_entry.id   AF-A0AAW6NHQ1-F1
#
_cell.length_a   1.000
_cell.length_b   1.000
_cell.length_c   1.000
_cell.angle_alpha   90.00
_cell.angle_beta   90.00
_cell.angle_gamma   90.00
#
_symmetry.space_group_name_H-M   'P 1'
#
loop_
_entity.id
_entity.type
_entity.pdbx_description
1 polymer ?
#
loop_
_entity_poly.entity_id
_entity_poly.type
_entity_poly.pdbx_seq_one_letter_code
_entity_poly.pdbx_strand_id
1 'polypeptide(L)'
;MKRYTHDLETDLNDVDKTPSLIHKTLLTASTIYDLKYLAQVLNDENGSNWSRASLKRQVTCIPEHCDLSIADGRYLQTLIPSRPADYEDRHFSFIDLFAGIGGLRSGFDAIGGKCLFTSEWNTYSSRTYRANWYCDENEHRFNSDIRDITLSNRPEVTDDEAYKFIDASIPDHDVLLAGFPCQPFSIAGVSKKNSMGRKHGFECDTQGTLFFDVARIIRAK
;
A
#
# COMPACT_ATOMS: atom_id res chain seq x y z
N MET A 1 -0.20 -20.96 -3.39
CA MET A 1 0.97 -20.32 -2.76
C MET A 1 2.22 -20.80 -3.49
N LYS A 2 2.53 -20.19 -4.65
CA LYS A 2 3.78 -20.51 -5.36
C LYS A 2 4.88 -19.68 -4.72
N ARG A 3 5.84 -20.34 -4.05
CA ARG A 3 7.12 -19.72 -3.72
C ARG A 3 7.82 -19.51 -5.05
N TYR A 4 7.95 -18.25 -5.47
CA TYR A 4 8.89 -17.91 -6.53
C TYR A 4 10.29 -18.04 -5.91
N THR A 5 10.91 -19.20 -6.10
CA THR A 5 12.37 -19.32 -5.99
C THR A 5 12.92 -18.79 -7.30
N HIS A 6 13.11 -17.48 -7.38
CA HIS A 6 13.92 -16.87 -8.43
C HIS A 6 15.32 -16.68 -7.86
N ASP A 7 16.33 -17.06 -8.64
CA ASP A 7 17.73 -17.00 -8.26
C ASP A 7 18.11 -15.55 -7.89
N LEU A 8 18.34 -15.32 -6.60
CA LEU A 8 18.67 -14.03 -5.98
C LEU A 8 20.07 -13.51 -6.35
N GLU A 9 20.78 -14.16 -7.27
CA GLU A 9 22.21 -13.90 -7.51
C GLU A 9 22.51 -12.89 -8.62
N THR A 10 21.54 -12.46 -9.45
CA THR A 10 21.84 -11.64 -10.64
C THR A 10 21.49 -10.16 -10.61
N ASP A 11 20.88 -9.63 -9.53
CA ASP A 11 20.56 -8.18 -9.44
C ASP A 11 21.43 -7.38 -8.45
N LEU A 12 22.38 -8.01 -7.75
CA LEU A 12 23.25 -7.35 -6.78
C LEU A 12 24.51 -6.76 -7.45
N ASN A 13 24.34 -5.85 -8.41
CA ASN A 13 25.46 -5.09 -8.95
C ASN A 13 25.96 -4.04 -7.93
N ASP A 14 27.26 -3.72 -8.00
CA ASP A 14 28.10 -2.95 -7.05
C ASP A 14 27.61 -1.54 -6.62
N VAL A 15 26.42 -1.12 -7.02
CA VAL A 15 25.76 0.17 -6.71
C VAL A 15 25.04 0.16 -5.36
N ASP A 16 24.84 -1.02 -4.76
CA ASP A 16 23.97 -1.26 -3.59
C ASP A 16 24.55 -0.94 -2.19
N LYS A 17 25.64 -0.17 -2.11
CA LYS A 17 26.47 -0.08 -0.88
C LYS A 17 26.49 1.29 -0.20
N THR A 18 25.69 2.25 -0.66
CA THR A 18 25.71 3.60 -0.08
C THR A 18 24.84 3.68 1.18
N PRO A 19 25.24 4.45 2.22
CA PRO A 19 24.40 4.71 3.39
C PRO A 19 23.01 5.21 3.00
N SER A 20 22.91 6.04 1.95
CA SER A 20 21.64 6.58 1.48
C SER A 20 20.69 5.51 0.94
N LEU A 21 21.20 4.49 0.24
CA LEU A 21 20.37 3.37 -0.22
C LEU A 21 19.93 2.48 0.93
N ILE A 22 20.85 2.13 1.84
CA ILE A 22 20.52 1.34 3.03
C ILE A 22 19.46 2.05 3.88
N HIS A 23 19.60 3.36 4.04
CA HIS A 23 18.61 4.20 4.71
C HIS A 23 17.25 4.13 4.01
N LYS A 24 17.21 4.24 2.67
CA LYS A 24 15.97 4.10 1.90
C LYS A 24 15.34 2.73 2.08
N THR A 25 16.11 1.65 2.05
CA THR A 25 15.62 0.29 2.29
C THR A 25 15.03 0.16 3.70
N LEU A 26 15.68 0.75 4.72
CA LEU A 26 15.15 0.83 6.08
C LEU A 26 13.82 1.59 6.14
N LEU A 27 13.72 2.74 5.48
CA LEU A 27 12.47 3.51 5.40
C LEU A 27 11.36 2.65 4.80
N THR A 28 11.60 2.01 3.65
CA THR A 28 10.62 1.14 3.00
C THR A 28 10.21 -0.03 3.90
N ALA A 29 11.16 -0.75 4.48
CA ALA A 29 10.88 -1.85 5.40
C ALA A 29 10.07 -1.39 6.62
N SER A 30 10.32 -0.18 7.14
CA SER A 30 9.58 0.39 8.28
C SER A 30 8.12 0.73 7.96
N THR A 31 7.75 0.86 6.68
CA THR A 31 6.35 1.00 6.26
C THR A 31 5.59 -0.34 6.29
N ILE A 32 6.32 -1.46 6.27
CA ILE A 32 5.78 -2.83 6.21
C ILE A 32 5.81 -3.47 7.60
N TYR A 33 6.93 -3.35 8.29
CA TYR A 33 7.22 -4.01 9.56
C TYR A 33 7.45 -3.00 10.67
N ASP A 34 7.05 -3.35 11.89
CA ASP A 34 7.35 -2.49 13.03
C ASP A 34 8.83 -2.59 13.43
N LEU A 35 9.34 -1.51 14.00
CA LEU A 35 10.75 -1.39 14.34
C LEU A 35 11.22 -2.38 15.42
N LYS A 36 10.30 -2.96 16.21
CA LYS A 36 10.68 -3.99 17.18
C LYS A 36 10.99 -5.29 16.45
N TYR A 37 10.14 -5.68 15.51
CA TYR A 37 10.37 -6.83 14.64
C TYR A 37 11.66 -6.66 13.82
N LEU A 38 11.84 -5.52 13.15
CA LEU A 38 13.05 -5.26 12.36
C LEU A 38 14.35 -5.36 13.19
N ALA A 39 14.35 -4.79 14.41
CA ALA A 39 15.50 -4.91 15.30
C ALA A 39 15.81 -6.37 15.65
N GLN A 40 14.77 -7.16 15.95
CA GLN A 40 14.93 -8.56 16.28
C GLN A 40 15.53 -9.35 15.12
N VAL A 41 14.96 -9.25 13.92
CA VAL A 41 15.42 -10.05 12.77
C VAL A 41 16.83 -9.66 12.31
N LEU A 42 17.23 -8.40 12.43
CA LEU A 42 18.59 -7.96 12.12
C LEU A 42 19.61 -8.49 13.13
N ASN A 43 19.24 -8.53 14.42
CA ASN A 43 20.12 -9.08 15.45
C ASN A 43 20.26 -10.60 15.30
N ASP A 44 19.14 -11.28 14.99
CA ASP A 44 19.12 -12.73 14.81
C ASP A 44 19.92 -13.17 13.58
N GLU A 45 19.81 -12.44 12.45
CA GLU A 45 20.49 -12.79 11.20
C GLU A 45 21.97 -12.38 11.20
N ASN A 46 22.27 -11.13 11.56
CA ASN A 46 23.60 -10.55 11.35
C ASN A 46 24.43 -10.43 12.63
N GLY A 47 23.88 -10.82 13.80
CA GLY A 47 24.51 -10.57 15.09
C GLY A 47 24.59 -9.08 15.45
N SER A 48 23.75 -8.25 14.83
CA SER A 48 23.63 -6.82 15.10
C SER A 48 23.14 -6.54 16.53
N ASN A 49 23.23 -5.29 16.98
CA ASN A 49 22.79 -4.88 18.32
C ASN A 49 21.78 -3.72 18.27
N TRP A 50 20.71 -3.93 17.50
CA TRP A 50 19.62 -2.98 17.33
C TRP A 50 18.56 -3.14 18.42
N SER A 51 18.06 -2.01 18.89
CA SER A 51 16.82 -1.87 19.64
C SER A 51 15.79 -1.10 18.82
N ARG A 52 14.51 -1.15 19.21
CA ARG A 52 13.47 -0.29 18.62
C ARG A 52 13.87 1.19 18.63
N ALA A 53 14.49 1.66 19.72
CA ALA A 53 14.87 3.05 19.88
C ALA A 53 16.04 3.44 18.97
N SER A 54 17.04 2.57 18.82
CA SER A 54 18.17 2.83 17.93
C SER A 54 17.75 2.79 16.46
N LEU A 55 16.92 1.83 16.02
CA LEU A 55 16.39 1.86 14.66
C LEU A 55 15.50 3.07 14.40
N LYS A 56 14.71 3.51 15.38
CA LYS A 56 13.93 4.75 15.23
C LYS A 56 14.82 5.95 14.95
N ARG A 57 15.99 6.05 15.59
CA ARG A 57 16.96 7.12 15.31
C ARG A 57 17.45 7.05 13.86
N GLN A 58 17.75 5.84 13.37
CA GLN A 58 18.17 5.61 11.99
C GLN A 58 17.09 5.99 10.98
N VAL A 59 15.82 5.66 11.23
CA VAL A 59 14.68 6.07 10.38
C VAL A 59 14.52 7.60 10.30
N THR A 60 14.91 8.32 11.35
CA THR A 60 14.77 9.79 11.40
C THR A 60 16.05 10.55 11.06
N CYS A 61 17.15 9.83 10.77
CA CYS A 61 18.43 10.46 10.48
C CYS A 61 18.47 10.99 9.03
N ILE A 62 19.50 11.77 8.72
CA ILE A 62 19.79 12.06 7.31
C ILE A 62 20.46 10.84 6.68
N PRO A 63 20.21 10.54 5.39
CA PRO A 63 20.62 9.26 4.79
C PRO A 63 22.11 8.95 4.90
N GLU A 64 22.97 9.96 4.89
CA GLU A 64 24.43 9.84 4.97
C GLU A 64 24.93 9.39 6.36
N HIS A 65 24.09 9.52 7.39
CA HIS A 65 24.39 9.11 8.77
C HIS A 65 23.71 7.80 9.17
N CYS A 66 23.23 7.02 8.20
CA CYS A 66 22.65 5.72 8.49
C CYS A 66 23.74 4.72 8.91
N ASP A 67 23.69 4.27 10.16
CA ASP A 67 24.68 3.37 10.75
C ASP A 67 24.40 1.88 10.48
N LEU A 68 23.40 1.57 9.64
CA LEU A 68 23.12 0.17 9.27
C LEU A 68 24.26 -0.38 8.42
N SER A 69 24.66 -1.61 8.71
CA SER A 69 25.68 -2.29 7.93
C SER A 69 25.16 -2.66 6.54
N ILE A 70 26.08 -2.95 5.62
CA ILE A 70 25.72 -3.50 4.30
C ILE A 70 24.96 -4.83 4.45
N ALA A 71 25.31 -5.65 5.45
CA ALA A 71 24.61 -6.90 5.74
C ALA A 71 23.17 -6.64 6.21
N ASP A 72 22.96 -5.63 7.05
CA ASP A 72 21.62 -5.22 7.48
C ASP A 72 20.80 -4.74 6.28
N GLY A 73 21.36 -3.88 5.43
CA GLY A 73 20.70 -3.39 4.22
C GLY A 73 20.29 -4.53 3.27
N ARG A 74 21.19 -5.48 3.01
CA ARG A 74 20.91 -6.66 2.18
C ARG A 74 19.79 -7.51 2.77
N TYR A 75 19.81 -7.76 4.07
CA TYR A 75 18.75 -8.54 4.70
C TYR A 75 17.40 -7.82 4.65
N LEU A 76 17.35 -6.51 4.95
CA LEU A 76 16.13 -5.72 4.81
C LEU A 76 15.55 -5.77 3.39
N GLN A 77 16.41 -5.77 2.37
CA GLN A 77 15.98 -5.88 0.98
C GLN A 77 15.23 -7.19 0.70
N THR A 78 15.60 -8.30 1.36
CA THR A 78 14.89 -9.59 1.23
C THR A 78 13.50 -9.59 1.86
N LEU A 79 13.20 -8.63 2.75
CA LEU A 79 11.89 -8.48 3.38
C LEU A 79 10.92 -7.64 2.54
N ILE A 80 11.39 -7.00 1.46
CA ILE A 80 10.60 -6.12 0.61
C ILE A 80 10.33 -6.83 -0.72
N PRO A 81 9.10 -6.77 -1.28
CA PRO A 81 8.82 -7.31 -2.60
C PRO A 81 9.76 -6.74 -3.67
N SER A 82 10.36 -7.60 -4.48
CA SER A 82 11.19 -7.19 -5.62
C SER A 82 10.34 -6.74 -6.80
N ARG A 83 10.93 -5.93 -7.69
CA ARG A 83 10.32 -5.54 -8.96
C ARG A 83 10.07 -6.82 -9.79
N PRO A 84 8.85 -7.07 -10.29
CA PRO A 84 8.59 -8.16 -11.21
C PRO A 84 9.43 -8.03 -12.50
N ALA A 85 9.91 -9.14 -13.04
CA ALA A 85 10.73 -9.13 -14.27
C ALA A 85 9.97 -8.58 -15.50
N ASP A 86 8.64 -8.71 -15.50
CA ASP A 86 7.72 -8.27 -16.55
C ASP A 86 7.15 -6.86 -16.29
N TYR A 87 7.70 -6.09 -15.33
CA TYR A 87 7.08 -4.84 -14.88
C TYR A 87 6.95 -3.77 -15.98
N GLU A 88 7.93 -3.68 -16.89
CA GLU A 88 7.88 -2.77 -18.04
C GLU A 88 6.93 -3.27 -19.15
N ASP A 89 6.72 -4.57 -19.22
CA ASP A 89 5.92 -5.21 -20.27
C ASP A 89 4.43 -5.30 -19.92
N ARG A 90 4.01 -4.76 -18.77
CA ARG A 90 2.60 -4.76 -18.34
C ARG A 90 1.73 -3.95 -19.32
N HIS A 91 0.62 -4.55 -19.76
CA HIS A 91 -0.12 -4.07 -20.94
C HIS A 91 -1.30 -3.16 -20.64
N PHE A 92 -1.73 -3.08 -19.38
CA PHE A 92 -2.80 -2.18 -18.95
C PHE A 92 -2.54 -1.74 -17.51
N SER A 93 -3.15 -0.65 -17.10
CA SER A 93 -3.04 -0.12 -15.74
C SER A 93 -4.35 -0.23 -14.98
N PHE A 94 -4.24 -0.31 -13.65
CA PHE A 94 -5.42 -0.34 -12.80
C PHE A 94 -5.18 0.37 -11.47
N ILE A 95 -6.28 0.68 -10.79
CA ILE A 95 -6.27 1.15 -9.41
C ILE A 95 -7.04 0.19 -8.49
N ASP A 96 -6.66 0.15 -7.22
CA ASP A 96 -7.19 -0.80 -6.23
C ASP A 96 -7.75 -0.06 -5.01
N LEU A 97 -9.07 0.19 -5.02
CA LEU A 97 -9.78 0.89 -3.94
C LEU A 97 -10.33 -0.08 -2.91
N PHE A 98 -10.18 0.24 -1.63
CA PHE A 98 -10.54 -0.64 -0.50
C PHE A 98 -9.86 -2.00 -0.62
N ALA A 99 -8.55 -1.97 -0.90
CA ALA A 99 -7.79 -3.10 -1.40
C ALA A 99 -7.64 -4.26 -0.41
N GLY A 100 -7.81 -4.00 0.89
CA GLY A 100 -7.47 -4.94 1.95
C GLY A 100 -6.01 -5.37 1.84
N ILE A 101 -5.80 -6.67 1.60
CA ILE A 101 -4.46 -7.25 1.40
C ILE A 101 -4.14 -7.54 -0.08
N GLY A 102 -4.97 -7.06 -1.03
CA GLY A 102 -4.74 -7.17 -2.47
C GLY A 102 -5.37 -8.40 -3.11
N GLY A 103 -6.54 -8.83 -2.62
CA GLY A 103 -7.26 -9.97 -3.19
C GLY A 103 -7.68 -9.74 -4.64
N LEU A 104 -8.20 -8.56 -4.96
CA LEU A 104 -8.57 -8.18 -6.33
C LEU A 104 -7.31 -7.96 -7.19
N ARG A 105 -6.33 -7.21 -6.68
CA ARG A 105 -5.03 -7.02 -7.34
C ARG A 105 -4.42 -8.32 -7.83
N SER A 106 -4.44 -9.39 -7.02
CA SER A 106 -3.87 -10.68 -7.40
C SER A 106 -4.34 -11.20 -8.76
N GLY A 107 -5.63 -11.02 -9.10
CA GLY A 107 -6.16 -11.44 -10.39
C GLY A 107 -5.66 -10.59 -11.56
N PHE A 108 -5.61 -9.27 -11.38
CA PHE A 108 -5.21 -8.32 -12.42
C PHE A 108 -3.69 -8.25 -12.62
N ASP A 109 -2.93 -8.40 -11.54
CA ASP A 109 -1.47 -8.52 -11.58
C ASP A 109 -1.06 -9.76 -12.40
N ALA A 110 -1.74 -10.89 -12.19
CA ALA A 110 -1.48 -12.16 -12.88
C ALA A 110 -1.78 -12.16 -14.39
N ILE A 111 -2.49 -11.16 -14.90
CA ILE A 111 -2.80 -11.01 -16.33
C ILE A 111 -2.07 -9.81 -16.96
N GLY A 112 -1.04 -9.29 -16.31
CA GLY A 112 -0.19 -8.22 -16.84
C GLY A 112 -0.68 -6.80 -16.54
N GLY A 113 -1.48 -6.60 -15.49
CA GLY A 113 -1.93 -5.28 -15.07
C GLY A 113 -0.93 -4.56 -14.16
N LYS A 114 -0.70 -3.26 -14.36
CA LYS A 114 0.14 -2.39 -13.52
C LYS A 114 -0.71 -1.61 -12.52
N CYS A 115 -0.55 -1.87 -11.22
CA CYS A 115 -1.26 -1.12 -10.19
C CYS A 115 -0.63 0.28 -10.02
N LEU A 116 -1.37 1.36 -10.27
CA LEU A 116 -0.88 2.75 -10.17
C LEU A 116 -1.36 3.49 -8.92
N PHE A 117 -2.46 3.03 -8.32
CA PHE A 117 -2.98 3.63 -7.10
C PHE A 117 -3.63 2.57 -6.20
N THR A 118 -3.43 2.70 -4.90
CA THR A 118 -4.07 1.84 -3.89
C THR A 118 -4.64 2.68 -2.76
N SER A 119 -5.90 2.41 -2.38
CA SER A 119 -6.52 3.00 -1.19
C SER A 119 -6.86 1.89 -0.19
N GLU A 120 -6.28 1.97 1.00
CA GLU A 120 -6.62 1.07 2.12
C GLU A 120 -6.42 1.76 3.47
N TRP A 121 -7.50 1.82 4.24
CA TRP A 121 -7.56 2.55 5.51
C TRP A 121 -7.00 1.75 6.69
N ASN A 122 -7.12 0.43 6.66
CA ASN A 122 -6.67 -0.42 7.75
C ASN A 122 -5.16 -0.63 7.67
N THR A 123 -4.43 0.00 8.60
CA THR A 123 -2.97 -0.03 8.63
C THR A 123 -2.38 -1.45 8.62
N TYR A 124 -3.02 -2.43 9.27
CA TYR A 124 -2.53 -3.82 9.26
C TYR A 124 -2.70 -4.49 7.90
N SER A 125 -3.79 -4.18 7.21
CA SER A 125 -4.06 -4.65 5.84
C SER A 125 -3.07 -4.00 4.87
N SER A 126 -2.87 -2.69 4.96
CA SER A 126 -1.88 -1.96 4.15
C SER A 126 -0.46 -2.47 4.35
N ARG A 127 -0.06 -2.80 5.60
CA ARG A 127 1.23 -3.44 5.89
C ARG A 127 1.36 -4.79 5.20
N THR A 128 0.33 -5.64 5.31
CA THR A 128 0.31 -6.95 4.66
C THR A 128 0.35 -6.81 3.13
N TYR A 129 -0.38 -5.84 2.58
CA TYR A 129 -0.37 -5.52 1.17
C TYR A 129 1.06 -5.17 0.70
N ARG A 130 1.72 -4.21 1.35
CA ARG A 130 3.08 -3.78 1.01
C ARG A 130 4.14 -4.87 1.21
N ALA A 131 3.89 -5.83 2.08
CA ALA A 131 4.76 -7.00 2.27
C ALA A 131 4.70 -8.01 1.10
N ASN A 132 3.65 -7.96 0.28
CA ASN A 132 3.39 -8.97 -0.76
C ASN A 132 3.37 -8.40 -2.18
N TRP A 133 3.25 -7.09 -2.33
CA TRP A 133 3.08 -6.43 -3.61
C TRP A 133 4.13 -5.36 -3.84
N TYR A 134 4.84 -5.45 -4.97
CA TYR A 134 5.75 -4.40 -5.42
C TYR A 134 4.98 -3.11 -5.74
N CYS A 135 5.45 -1.99 -5.21
CA CYS A 135 4.91 -0.66 -5.49
C CYS A 135 6.08 0.27 -5.81
N ASP A 136 6.22 0.64 -7.09
CA ASP A 136 7.23 1.61 -7.52
C ASP A 136 6.86 2.99 -6.98
N GLU A 137 7.74 3.62 -6.21
CA GLU A 137 7.49 4.92 -5.58
C GLU A 137 7.30 6.08 -6.57
N ASN A 138 7.75 5.92 -7.82
CA ASN A 138 7.63 6.95 -8.86
C ASN A 138 6.32 6.82 -9.65
N GLU A 139 5.73 5.62 -9.69
CA GLU A 139 4.54 5.33 -10.49
C GLU A 139 3.30 5.02 -9.62
N HIS A 140 3.49 4.42 -8.45
CA HIS A 140 2.42 3.98 -7.55
C HIS A 140 2.20 4.97 -6.40
N ARG A 141 0.93 5.27 -6.13
CA ARG A 141 0.53 6.09 -4.98
C ARG A 141 -0.34 5.29 -4.01
N PHE A 142 -0.13 5.52 -2.72
CA PHE A 142 -0.93 4.91 -1.66
C PHE A 142 -1.73 5.98 -0.92
N ASN A 143 -3.01 5.71 -0.70
CA ASN A 143 -3.91 6.53 0.10
C ASN A 143 -4.47 5.70 1.27
N SER A 144 -4.69 6.35 2.40
CA SER A 144 -5.31 5.72 3.58
C SER A 144 -6.82 5.95 3.60
N ASP A 145 -7.25 7.21 3.55
CA ASP A 145 -8.67 7.57 3.54
C ASP A 145 -9.05 8.15 2.18
N ILE A 146 -9.93 7.44 1.45
CA ILE A 146 -10.33 7.82 0.10
C ILE A 146 -11.04 9.18 0.07
N ARG A 147 -11.63 9.59 1.20
CA ARG A 147 -12.34 10.86 1.35
C ARG A 147 -11.42 12.07 1.31
N ASP A 148 -10.13 11.87 1.60
CA ASP A 148 -9.11 12.90 1.41
C ASP A 148 -8.82 13.16 -0.07
N ILE A 149 -9.15 12.19 -0.95
CA ILE A 149 -9.03 12.32 -2.40
C ILE A 149 -10.35 12.77 -3.02
N THR A 150 -11.46 12.19 -2.60
CA THR A 150 -12.77 12.55 -3.17
C THR A 150 -13.33 13.83 -2.58
N LEU A 151 -12.77 14.33 -1.48
CA LEU A 151 -13.25 15.49 -0.72
C LEU A 151 -14.72 15.35 -0.27
N SER A 152 -15.22 14.12 -0.11
CA SER A 152 -16.61 13.87 0.30
C SER A 152 -16.89 14.23 1.77
N ASN A 153 -15.84 14.42 2.57
CA ASN A 153 -15.92 14.95 3.94
C ASN A 153 -15.93 16.49 4.00
N ARG A 154 -15.94 17.18 2.85
CA ARG A 154 -15.87 18.64 2.73
C ARG A 154 -17.09 19.19 1.99
N PRO A 155 -18.21 19.49 2.69
CA PRO A 155 -19.44 19.95 2.05
C PRO A 155 -19.32 21.32 1.36
N GLU A 156 -18.29 22.09 1.67
CA GLU A 156 -17.98 23.37 1.05
C GLU A 156 -17.35 23.24 -0.35
N VAL A 157 -16.83 22.07 -0.70
CA VAL A 157 -16.13 21.83 -1.97
C VAL A 157 -17.15 21.50 -3.06
N THR A 158 -17.08 22.22 -4.17
CA THR A 158 -17.94 21.97 -5.33
C THR A 158 -17.55 20.67 -6.04
N ASP A 159 -18.48 20.10 -6.81
CA ASP A 159 -18.19 18.90 -7.61
C ASP A 159 -17.03 19.11 -8.59
N ASP A 160 -16.96 20.26 -9.24
CA ASP A 160 -15.89 20.57 -10.20
C ASP A 160 -14.51 20.65 -9.52
N GLU A 161 -14.43 21.21 -8.32
CA GLU A 161 -13.18 21.25 -7.55
C GLU A 161 -12.75 19.85 -7.10
N ALA A 162 -13.71 19.03 -6.64
CA ALA A 162 -13.42 17.66 -6.25
C ALA A 162 -13.00 16.80 -7.44
N TYR A 163 -13.65 16.92 -8.61
CA TYR A 163 -13.26 16.18 -9.80
C TYR A 163 -11.84 16.54 -10.25
N LYS A 164 -11.49 17.84 -10.27
CA LYS A 164 -10.12 18.28 -10.56
C LYS A 164 -9.09 17.73 -9.57
N PHE A 165 -9.45 17.68 -8.28
CA PHE A 165 -8.55 17.16 -7.26
C PHE A 165 -8.36 15.65 -7.38
N ILE A 166 -9.44 14.90 -7.65
CA ILE A 166 -9.38 13.46 -7.93
C ILE A 166 -8.49 13.18 -9.13
N ASP A 167 -8.71 13.91 -10.23
CA ASP A 167 -7.97 13.71 -11.49
C ASP A 167 -6.45 13.92 -11.32
N ALA A 168 -6.05 14.94 -10.54
CA ALA A 168 -4.65 15.18 -10.20
C ALA A 168 -4.05 14.14 -9.23
N SER A 169 -4.88 13.56 -8.37
CA SER A 169 -4.45 12.68 -7.29
C SER A 169 -4.33 11.21 -7.72
N ILE A 170 -5.27 10.74 -8.52
CA ILE A 170 -5.34 9.36 -9.03
C ILE A 170 -4.83 9.37 -10.47
N PRO A 171 -3.81 8.57 -10.84
CA PRO A 171 -3.36 8.47 -12.23
C PRO A 171 -4.46 7.93 -13.17
N ASP A 172 -4.34 8.25 -14.45
CA ASP A 172 -5.16 7.62 -15.50
C ASP A 172 -4.96 6.10 -15.49
N HIS A 173 -6.04 5.36 -15.72
CA HIS A 173 -6.04 3.92 -15.63
C HIS A 173 -7.09 3.27 -16.53
N ASP A 174 -6.81 2.05 -16.96
CA ASP A 174 -7.74 1.28 -17.81
C ASP A 174 -8.84 0.59 -17.00
N VAL A 175 -8.53 0.17 -15.76
CA VAL A 175 -9.44 -0.61 -14.92
C VAL A 175 -9.49 -0.06 -13.49
N LEU A 176 -10.69 0.13 -12.95
CA LEU A 176 -10.92 0.47 -11.55
C LEU A 176 -11.40 -0.77 -10.78
N LEU A 177 -10.67 -1.14 -9.74
CA LEU A 177 -11.06 -2.20 -8.79
C LEU A 177 -11.57 -1.53 -7.51
N ALA A 178 -12.72 -1.98 -6.98
CA ALA A 178 -13.26 -1.46 -5.73
C ALA A 178 -13.90 -2.55 -4.87
N GLY A 179 -13.26 -2.87 -3.75
CA GLY A 179 -13.75 -3.79 -2.73
C GLY A 179 -14.57 -3.10 -1.62
N PHE A 180 -15.42 -2.13 -1.95
CA PHE A 180 -16.11 -1.31 -0.95
C PHE A 180 -16.97 -2.16 0.01
N PRO A 181 -17.11 -1.77 1.29
CA PRO A 181 -17.67 -2.65 2.31
C PRO A 181 -19.14 -3.00 2.04
N CYS A 182 -19.40 -4.30 1.85
CA CYS A 182 -20.75 -4.87 1.69
C CYS A 182 -21.53 -5.00 3.04
N GLN A 183 -20.94 -4.60 4.17
CA GLN A 183 -21.58 -4.72 5.50
C GLN A 183 -22.94 -4.01 5.67
N PRO A 184 -23.26 -2.89 4.96
CA PRO A 184 -24.62 -2.36 4.93
C PRO A 184 -25.59 -3.16 4.05
N PHE A 185 -25.10 -3.98 3.13
CA PHE A 185 -25.88 -4.53 2.01
C PHE A 185 -26.02 -6.06 2.03
N SER A 186 -25.18 -6.78 2.78
CA SER A 186 -25.25 -8.25 2.92
C SER A 186 -26.23 -8.69 4.01
N ILE A 187 -26.91 -9.83 3.82
CA ILE A 187 -27.89 -10.38 4.79
C ILE A 187 -27.28 -10.51 6.20
N ALA A 188 -26.07 -11.07 6.32
CA ALA A 188 -25.37 -11.19 7.60
C ALA A 188 -24.98 -9.83 8.21
N GLY A 189 -24.62 -8.85 7.38
CA GLY A 189 -24.33 -7.48 7.81
C GLY A 189 -25.57 -6.72 8.27
N VAL A 190 -26.68 -6.86 7.55
CA VAL A 190 -28.00 -6.31 7.88
C VAL A 190 -28.52 -6.91 9.18
N SER A 191 -28.43 -8.23 9.37
CA SER A 191 -28.80 -8.88 10.64
C SER A 191 -28.02 -8.32 11.84
N LYS A 192 -26.70 -8.10 11.70
CA LYS A 192 -25.85 -7.51 12.74
C LYS A 192 -26.16 -6.02 12.98
N LYS A 193 -26.47 -5.25 11.94
CA LYS A 193 -26.84 -3.83 12.06
C LYS A 193 -28.22 -3.66 12.72
N ASN A 194 -29.17 -4.51 12.35
CA ASN A 194 -30.50 -4.56 12.94
C ASN A 194 -30.44 -4.94 14.43
N SER A 195 -29.62 -5.93 14.81
CA SER A 195 -29.44 -6.29 16.23
C SER A 195 -28.76 -5.19 17.07
N MET A 196 -28.11 -4.22 16.43
CA MET A 196 -27.48 -3.05 17.07
C MET A 196 -28.28 -1.76 16.88
N GLY A 197 -29.49 -1.81 16.29
CA GLY A 197 -30.32 -0.63 16.02
C GLY A 197 -29.71 0.38 15.04
N ARG A 198 -28.79 -0.04 14.17
CA ARG A 198 -28.09 0.83 13.22
C ARG A 198 -28.73 0.75 11.82
N LYS A 199 -28.83 1.89 11.14
CA LYS A 199 -29.27 1.97 9.73
C LYS A 199 -28.35 1.18 8.79
N HIS A 200 -28.91 0.65 7.71
CA HIS A 200 -28.22 -0.22 6.74
C HIS A 200 -28.40 0.30 5.29
N GLY A 201 -27.82 -0.39 4.31
CA GLY A 201 -27.84 0.05 2.91
C GLY A 201 -27.19 1.42 2.71
N PHE A 202 -27.75 2.21 1.80
CA PHE A 202 -27.35 3.60 1.54
C PHE A 202 -27.69 4.55 2.70
N GLU A 203 -28.57 4.15 3.62
CA GLU A 203 -28.91 4.93 4.82
C GLU A 203 -27.88 4.74 5.95
N CYS A 204 -26.84 3.94 5.73
CA CYS A 204 -25.73 3.83 6.65
C CYS A 204 -24.79 5.03 6.48
N ASP A 205 -24.87 5.99 7.39
CA ASP A 205 -24.15 7.28 7.39
C ASP A 205 -22.62 7.17 7.20
N THR A 206 -22.01 6.01 7.45
CA THR A 206 -20.55 5.79 7.36
C THR A 206 -20.12 4.92 6.19
N GLN A 207 -20.65 3.70 6.09
CA GLN A 207 -20.20 2.70 5.10
C GLN A 207 -21.09 2.65 3.84
N GLY A 208 -22.34 3.13 3.93
CA GLY A 208 -23.25 3.19 2.80
C GLY A 208 -22.89 4.29 1.79
N THR A 209 -22.06 5.25 2.22
CA THR A 209 -21.66 6.42 1.45
C THR A 209 -20.35 6.25 0.69
N LEU A 210 -19.51 5.25 1.04
CA LEU A 210 -18.26 4.95 0.33
C LEU A 210 -18.47 4.53 -1.13
N PHE A 211 -19.66 4.06 -1.47
CA PHE A 211 -20.06 3.86 -2.86
C PHE A 211 -20.03 5.17 -3.66
N PHE A 212 -20.44 6.30 -3.06
CA PHE A 212 -20.41 7.60 -3.73
C PHE A 212 -18.99 8.07 -3.99
N ASP A 213 -18.02 7.73 -3.12
CA ASP A 213 -16.61 7.99 -3.39
C ASP A 213 -16.13 7.25 -4.66
N VAL A 214 -16.49 5.97 -4.80
CA VAL A 214 -16.20 5.19 -6.02
C VAL A 214 -16.85 5.82 -7.24
N ALA A 215 -18.15 6.15 -7.17
CA ALA A 215 -18.87 6.77 -8.27
C ALA A 215 -18.28 8.15 -8.65
N ARG A 216 -17.82 8.93 -7.66
CA ARG A 216 -17.16 10.22 -7.88
C ARG A 216 -15.84 10.06 -8.62
N ILE A 217 -15.06 9.02 -8.29
CA ILE A 217 -13.81 8.70 -8.99
C ILE A 217 -14.08 8.24 -10.42
N ILE A 218 -15.05 7.35 -10.63
CA ILE A 218 -15.45 6.90 -11.99
C ILE A 218 -15.91 8.08 -12.86
N ARG A 219 -16.51 9.12 -12.28
CA ARG A 219 -16.94 10.30 -13.04
C ARG A 219 -15.82 11.28 -13.35
N ALA A 220 -14.78 11.31 -12.52
CA ALA A 220 -13.63 12.19 -12.69
C ALA A 220 -12.60 11.64 -13.69
N LYS A 221 -12.64 10.34 -13.97
CA LYS A 221 -11.73 9.58 -14.83
C LYS A 221 -12.43 9.08 -16.08
#